data_AF-A0A512E287-F1
#
_entry.id   AF-A0A512E287-F1
#
_cell.length_a   1.000
_cell.length_b   1.000
_cell.length_c   1.000
_cell.angle_alpha   90.00
_cell.angle_beta   90.00
_cell.angle_gamma   90.00
#
_symmetry.space_group_name_H-M   'P 1'
#
loop_
_entity.id
_entity.type
_entity.pdbx_description
1 polymer ?
#
loop_
_entity_poly.entity_id
_entity_poly.type
_entity_poly.pdbx_seq_one_letter_code
_entity_poly.pdbx_strand_id
1 'polypeptide(L)'
;MPHDLTRAQRCVLADCVRVSLVGWLVTDPAVDRKARRLEARATGLLGFGFSRFVAMAMTEFGAGYRPKSALDGTRFPLSLQETAALANDIELDMAGEDQIAAAGLIAAHSPYGRPDACSRDWWTYLALLDVLGLTAGSDAGDWHALIRERLRPFRHAVSGPAVAE
;
A
#
# COMPACT_ATOMS: atom_id res chain seq x y z
N MET A 1 -16.46 -9.86 6.48
CA MET A 1 -16.27 -9.60 7.93
C MET A 1 -14.80 -9.24 8.20
N PRO A 2 -14.39 -8.00 7.96
CA PRO A 2 -13.03 -7.52 8.20
C PRO A 2 -12.63 -7.46 9.68
N HIS A 3 -13.58 -7.69 10.58
CA HIS A 3 -13.36 -7.85 12.03
C HIS A 3 -12.61 -9.14 12.41
N ASP A 4 -12.45 -10.10 11.48
CA ASP A 4 -11.90 -11.42 11.78
C ASP A 4 -10.39 -11.55 11.54
N LEU A 5 -9.71 -10.51 11.05
CA LEU A 5 -8.27 -10.57 10.85
C LEU A 5 -7.54 -10.58 12.20
N THR A 6 -6.68 -11.57 12.40
CA THR A 6 -5.74 -11.60 13.52
C THR A 6 -4.74 -10.45 13.42
N ARG A 7 -4.11 -10.08 14.54
CA ARG A 7 -3.04 -9.07 14.56
C ARG A 7 -1.93 -9.38 13.54
N ALA A 8 -1.51 -10.64 13.44
CA ALA A 8 -0.48 -11.05 12.48
C ALA A 8 -0.93 -10.83 11.03
N GLN A 9 -2.17 -11.18 10.68
CA GLN A 9 -2.73 -10.95 9.35
C GLN A 9 -2.83 -9.45 9.03
N ARG A 10 -3.19 -8.60 10.01
CA ARG A 10 -3.21 -7.14 9.82
C ARG A 10 -1.82 -6.57 9.59
N CYS A 11 -0.81 -7.01 10.35
CA CYS A 11 0.57 -6.59 10.11
C CYS A 11 1.04 -6.96 8.70
N VAL A 12 0.78 -8.20 8.26
CA VAL A 12 1.12 -8.64 6.90
C VAL A 12 0.36 -7.83 5.85
N LEU A 13 -0.94 -7.55 6.06
CA LEU A 13 -1.73 -6.73 5.14
C LEU A 13 -1.19 -5.30 5.02
N ALA A 14 -0.85 -4.68 6.15
CA ALA A 14 -0.23 -3.35 6.18
C ALA A 14 1.11 -3.36 5.42
N ASP A 15 1.94 -4.38 5.62
CA ASP A 15 3.21 -4.52 4.92
C ASP A 15 3.03 -4.75 3.42
N CYS A 16 2.02 -5.52 2.98
CA CYS A 16 1.68 -5.65 1.56
C CYS A 16 1.38 -4.29 0.91
N VAL A 17 0.65 -3.41 1.62
CA VAL A 17 0.35 -2.05 1.17
C VAL A 17 1.62 -1.19 1.10
N ARG A 18 2.48 -1.26 2.11
CA ARG A 18 3.75 -0.53 2.17
C ARG A 18 4.72 -0.92 1.07
N VAL A 19 4.99 -2.22 0.96
CA VAL A 19 5.96 -2.77 -0.01
C VAL A 19 5.44 -2.55 -1.42
N SER A 20 4.12 -2.61 -1.65
CA SER A 20 3.53 -2.20 -2.93
C SER A 20 3.95 -0.78 -3.30
N LEU A 21 3.72 0.20 -2.43
CA LEU A 21 4.07 1.59 -2.72
C LEU A 21 5.57 1.76 -3.00
N VAL A 22 6.42 1.14 -2.18
CA VAL A 22 7.88 1.19 -2.38
C VAL A 22 8.24 0.62 -3.74
N GLY A 23 7.76 -0.58 -4.07
CA GLY A 23 7.97 -1.25 -5.34
C GLY A 23 7.57 -0.37 -6.53
N TRP A 24 6.35 0.17 -6.48
CA TRP A 24 5.84 1.07 -7.51
C TRP A 24 6.70 2.33 -7.67
N LEU A 25 7.19 2.94 -6.59
CA LEU A 25 8.08 4.10 -6.63
C LEU A 25 9.45 3.78 -7.24
N VAL A 26 10.06 2.66 -6.87
CA VAL A 26 11.41 2.30 -7.34
C VAL A 26 11.43 1.77 -8.77
N THR A 27 10.25 1.51 -9.35
CA THR A 27 10.05 1.14 -10.75
C THR A 27 9.39 2.23 -11.59
N ASP A 28 8.96 3.35 -10.99
CA ASP A 28 8.34 4.45 -11.71
C ASP A 28 9.40 5.19 -12.56
N PRO A 29 9.27 5.22 -13.90
CA PRO A 29 10.27 5.83 -14.78
C PRO A 29 10.57 7.30 -14.48
N ALA A 30 9.64 8.04 -13.85
CA ALA A 30 9.82 9.45 -13.54
C ALA A 30 10.65 9.68 -12.27
N VAL A 31 10.65 8.72 -11.33
CA VAL A 31 11.22 8.91 -9.98
C VAL A 31 12.11 7.78 -9.49
N ASP A 32 12.27 6.68 -10.23
CA ASP A 32 12.98 5.45 -9.85
C ASP A 32 14.33 5.68 -9.16
N ARG A 33 15.23 6.46 -9.77
CA ARG A 33 16.58 6.72 -9.25
C ARG A 33 16.52 7.49 -7.94
N LYS A 34 15.59 8.44 -7.82
CA LYS A 34 15.39 9.21 -6.59
C LYS A 34 14.78 8.32 -5.52
N ALA A 35 13.76 7.55 -5.85
CA ALA A 35 13.10 6.61 -4.94
C ALA A 35 14.09 5.60 -4.35
N ARG A 36 14.96 4.98 -5.17
CA ARG A 36 16.02 4.06 -4.71
C ARG A 36 17.02 4.73 -3.76
N ARG A 37 17.38 6.00 -4.02
CA ARG A 37 18.23 6.78 -3.11
C ARG A 37 17.53 7.05 -1.78
N LEU A 38 16.23 7.36 -1.80
CA LEU A 38 15.44 7.56 -0.59
C LEU A 38 15.29 6.25 0.20
N GLU A 39 15.09 5.13 -0.49
CA GLU A 39 15.06 3.78 0.10
C GLU A 39 16.37 3.47 0.82
N ALA A 40 17.51 3.63 0.13
CA ALA A 40 18.83 3.43 0.74
C ALA A 40 19.06 4.35 1.96
N ARG A 41 18.57 5.60 1.91
CA ARG A 41 18.66 6.55 3.05
C ARG A 41 17.70 6.24 4.19
N ALA A 42 16.62 5.51 3.92
CA ALA A 42 15.65 5.06 4.92
C ALA A 42 16.09 3.76 5.60
N THR A 43 16.98 3.00 4.98
CA THR A 43 17.59 1.79 5.54
C THR A 43 18.72 2.14 6.49
N GLY A 44 18.57 1.75 7.76
CA GLY A 44 19.59 1.92 8.79
C GLY A 44 20.07 0.58 9.36
N LEU A 45 20.75 0.64 10.51
CA LEU A 45 21.24 -0.54 11.24
C LEU A 45 20.13 -1.54 11.60
N LEU A 46 18.92 -1.04 11.86
CA LEU A 46 17.74 -1.85 12.22
C LEU A 46 16.93 -2.29 10.99
N GLY A 47 17.43 -2.04 9.78
CA GLY A 47 16.73 -2.33 8.53
C GLY A 47 15.98 -1.13 7.96
N PHE A 48 15.09 -1.42 7.02
CA PHE A 48 14.30 -0.43 6.29
C PHE A 48 13.17 0.16 7.14
N GLY A 49 13.09 1.50 7.21
CA GLY A 49 12.01 2.20 7.91
C GLY A 49 11.00 2.84 6.95
N PHE A 50 9.82 2.23 6.77
CA PHE A 50 8.77 2.74 5.86
C PHE A 50 8.34 4.17 6.20
N SER A 51 8.07 4.49 7.47
CA SER A 51 7.61 5.84 7.86
C SER A 51 8.65 6.93 7.52
N ARG A 52 9.93 6.60 7.67
CA ARG A 52 11.03 7.49 7.28
C ARG A 52 11.11 7.63 5.77
N PHE A 53 11.01 6.53 5.04
CA PHE A 53 10.99 6.53 3.57
C PHE A 53 9.84 7.39 3.03
N VAL A 54 8.61 7.15 3.50
CA VAL A 54 7.44 7.85 2.97
C VAL A 54 7.47 9.34 3.31
N ALA A 55 7.94 9.73 4.50
CA ALA A 55 8.13 11.14 4.84
C ALA A 55 9.11 11.85 3.89
N MET A 56 10.24 11.22 3.56
CA MET A 56 11.18 11.77 2.58
C MET A 56 10.57 11.81 1.18
N ALA A 57 9.81 10.79 0.79
CA ALA A 57 9.15 10.72 -0.52
C ALA A 57 8.07 11.79 -0.66
N MET A 58 7.29 12.08 0.38
CA MET A 58 6.30 13.17 0.38
C MET A 58 6.97 14.54 0.23
N THR A 59 8.12 14.75 0.88
CA THR A 59 8.91 15.99 0.71
C THR A 59 9.47 16.12 -0.71
N GLU A 60 9.95 15.04 -1.31
CA GLU A 60 10.60 15.06 -2.63
C GLU A 60 9.60 15.11 -3.79
N PHE A 61 8.48 14.37 -3.71
CA PHE A 61 7.54 14.17 -4.81
C PHE A 61 6.16 14.80 -4.57
N GLY A 62 5.87 15.23 -3.34
CA GLY A 62 4.57 15.70 -2.91
C GLY A 62 3.70 14.59 -2.32
N ALA A 63 2.94 14.92 -1.27
CA ALA A 63 2.06 13.98 -0.56
C ALA A 63 0.97 13.35 -1.45
N GLY A 64 0.50 14.10 -2.45
CA GLY A 64 -0.49 13.64 -3.44
C GLY A 64 0.07 12.80 -4.59
N TYR A 65 1.38 12.56 -4.64
CA TYR A 65 2.01 11.81 -5.74
C TYR A 65 1.49 10.37 -5.82
N ARG A 66 1.18 9.93 -7.03
CA ARG A 66 0.75 8.55 -7.35
C ARG A 66 1.74 7.93 -8.33
N PRO A 67 2.54 6.94 -7.91
CA PRO A 67 3.51 6.29 -8.78
C PRO A 67 2.88 5.70 -10.03
N LYS A 68 3.62 5.73 -11.14
CA LYS A 68 3.19 5.19 -12.44
C LYS A 68 3.96 3.91 -12.79
N SER A 69 3.25 2.94 -13.33
CA SER A 69 3.83 1.70 -13.87
C SER A 69 4.61 2.00 -15.14
N ALA A 70 5.77 1.38 -15.28
CA ALA A 70 6.61 1.48 -16.47
C ALA A 70 6.01 0.76 -17.69
N LEU A 71 5.11 -0.21 -17.49
CA LEU A 71 4.64 -1.12 -18.54
C LEU A 71 3.44 -0.56 -19.31
N ASP A 72 2.40 -0.17 -18.59
CA ASP A 72 1.09 0.18 -19.12
C ASP A 72 0.70 1.63 -18.80
N GLY A 73 1.52 2.31 -17.99
CA GLY A 73 1.28 3.67 -17.55
C GLY A 73 0.12 3.82 -16.56
N THR A 74 -0.39 2.72 -16.02
CA THR A 74 -1.36 2.73 -14.92
C THR A 74 -0.71 3.38 -13.69
N ARG A 75 -1.52 4.03 -12.83
CA ARG A 75 -1.04 4.61 -11.58
C ARG A 75 -1.44 3.75 -10.41
N PHE A 76 -0.55 3.64 -9.43
CA PHE A 76 -0.89 3.09 -8.13
C PHE A 76 -2.15 3.77 -7.59
N PRO A 77 -3.13 3.02 -7.05
CA PRO A 77 -4.46 3.56 -6.81
C PRO A 77 -4.50 4.52 -5.64
N LEU A 78 -3.42 4.65 -4.87
CA LEU A 78 -3.29 5.54 -3.72
C LEU A 78 -2.15 6.55 -3.89
N SER A 79 -2.31 7.74 -3.29
CA SER A 79 -1.19 8.67 -3.10
C SER A 79 -0.25 8.21 -1.98
N LEU A 80 0.91 8.86 -1.86
CA LEU A 80 1.84 8.60 -0.75
C LEU A 80 1.14 8.76 0.61
N GLN A 81 0.37 9.84 0.78
CA GLN A 81 -0.35 10.13 2.02
C GLN A 81 -1.47 9.12 2.28
N GLU A 82 -2.29 8.82 1.27
CA GLU A 82 -3.36 7.83 1.37
C GLU A 82 -2.82 6.45 1.74
N THR A 83 -1.69 6.05 1.17
CA THR A 83 -1.04 4.77 1.47
C THR A 83 -0.53 4.72 2.90
N ALA A 84 0.16 5.77 3.36
CA ALA A 84 0.69 5.83 4.71
C ALA A 84 -0.44 5.77 5.75
N ALA A 85 -1.51 6.54 5.53
CA ALA A 85 -2.69 6.51 6.39
C ALA A 85 -3.35 5.12 6.39
N LEU A 86 -3.55 4.50 5.23
CA LEU A 86 -4.18 3.18 5.13
C LEU A 86 -3.36 2.11 5.86
N ALA A 87 -2.05 2.06 5.65
CA ALA A 87 -1.19 1.08 6.30
C ALA A 87 -1.18 1.24 7.83
N ASN A 88 -1.19 2.49 8.32
CA ASN A 88 -1.26 2.78 9.75
C ASN A 88 -2.61 2.38 10.35
N ASP A 89 -3.72 2.73 9.68
CA ASP A 89 -5.06 2.36 10.14
C ASP A 89 -5.23 0.84 10.25
N ILE A 90 -4.65 0.07 9.32
CA ILE A 90 -4.68 -1.39 9.36
C ILE A 90 -3.86 -1.93 10.54
N GLU A 91 -2.63 -1.43 10.73
CA GLU A 91 -1.75 -1.87 11.81
C GLU A 91 -2.33 -1.55 13.20
N LEU A 92 -3.00 -0.40 13.32
CA LEU A 92 -3.59 0.09 14.57
C LEU A 92 -5.02 -0.39 14.82
N ASP A 93 -5.56 -1.27 13.98
CA ASP A 93 -6.95 -1.78 14.07
C ASP A 93 -8.02 -0.67 14.01
N MET A 94 -7.74 0.37 13.22
CA MET A 94 -8.63 1.49 12.93
C MET A 94 -9.27 1.41 11.54
N ALA A 95 -8.77 0.53 10.67
CA ALA A 95 -9.27 0.38 9.31
C ALA A 95 -10.68 -0.23 9.28
N GLY A 96 -11.61 0.47 8.64
CA GLY A 96 -12.95 -0.03 8.36
C GLY A 96 -13.00 -1.08 7.25
N GLU A 97 -14.20 -1.58 6.96
CA GLU A 97 -14.41 -2.67 6.00
C GLU A 97 -13.89 -2.36 4.60
N ASP A 98 -14.20 -1.18 4.07
CA ASP A 98 -13.74 -0.76 2.75
C ASP A 98 -12.23 -0.59 2.68
N GLN A 99 -11.59 -0.16 3.78
CA GLN A 99 -10.14 -0.04 3.87
C GLN A 99 -9.47 -1.41 3.82
N ILE A 100 -9.98 -2.38 4.59
CA ILE A 100 -9.49 -3.77 4.57
C ILE A 100 -9.72 -4.42 3.21
N ALA A 101 -10.90 -4.24 2.61
CA ALA A 101 -11.20 -4.76 1.28
C ALA A 101 -10.26 -4.18 0.21
N ALA A 102 -10.04 -2.86 0.24
CA ALA A 102 -9.12 -2.19 -0.69
C ALA A 102 -7.66 -2.64 -0.49
N ALA A 103 -7.22 -2.77 0.76
CA ALA A 103 -5.88 -3.27 1.06
C ALA A 103 -5.71 -4.74 0.61
N GLY A 104 -6.75 -5.57 0.76
CA GLY A 104 -6.77 -6.94 0.26
C GLY A 104 -6.58 -6.99 -1.25
N LEU A 105 -7.25 -6.10 -2.01
CA LEU A 105 -7.05 -5.97 -3.45
C LEU A 105 -5.61 -5.55 -3.79
N ILE A 106 -5.01 -4.63 -3.03
CA ILE A 106 -3.58 -4.29 -3.20
C ILE A 106 -2.70 -5.53 -2.97
N ALA A 107 -2.91 -6.25 -1.88
CA ALA A 107 -2.13 -7.43 -1.53
C ALA A 107 -2.24 -8.55 -2.58
N ALA A 108 -3.44 -8.79 -3.11
CA ALA A 108 -3.69 -9.84 -4.11
C ALA A 108 -3.11 -9.50 -5.50
N HIS A 109 -3.24 -8.24 -5.94
CA HIS A 109 -3.05 -7.86 -7.34
C HIS A 109 -1.82 -6.99 -7.60
N SER A 110 -1.28 -6.29 -6.60
CA SER A 110 -0.08 -5.48 -6.80
C SER A 110 1.12 -6.39 -7.15
N PRO A 111 1.89 -6.09 -8.21
CA PRO A 111 3.03 -6.91 -8.62
C PRO A 111 4.18 -6.92 -7.59
N TYR A 112 4.20 -5.94 -6.68
CA TYR A 112 5.27 -5.77 -5.70
C TYR A 112 4.81 -6.02 -4.25
N GLY A 113 3.52 -6.25 -4.02
CA GLY A 113 2.95 -6.31 -2.66
C GLY A 113 3.10 -7.65 -1.95
N ARG A 114 3.64 -8.67 -2.61
CA ARG A 114 3.64 -10.04 -2.09
C ARG A 114 4.88 -10.32 -1.26
N PRO A 115 4.76 -11.01 -0.12
CA PRO A 115 5.92 -11.57 0.57
C PRO A 115 6.66 -12.58 -0.32
N ASP A 116 7.94 -12.79 -0.02
CA ASP A 116 8.72 -13.83 -0.69
C ASP A 116 8.09 -15.21 -0.48
N ALA A 117 8.06 -16.00 -1.55
CA ALA A 117 7.51 -17.35 -1.51
C ALA A 117 8.24 -18.20 -0.45
N CYS A 118 7.48 -18.95 0.34
CA CYS A 118 7.98 -19.79 1.44
C CYS A 118 8.65 -19.03 2.61
N SER A 119 8.57 -17.69 2.65
CA SER A 119 8.98 -16.92 3.83
C SER A 119 8.07 -17.18 5.04
N ARG A 120 8.48 -16.69 6.22
CA ARG A 120 7.66 -16.75 7.43
C ARG A 120 6.26 -16.14 7.21
N ASP A 121 6.21 -15.02 6.50
CA ASP A 121 4.97 -14.26 6.31
C ASP A 121 4.14 -14.79 5.15
N TRP A 122 4.72 -15.64 4.28
CA TRP A 122 4.03 -16.26 3.15
C TRP A 122 2.75 -17.00 3.56
N TRP A 123 2.82 -17.84 4.59
CA TRP A 123 1.66 -18.62 5.04
C TRP A 123 0.58 -17.75 5.67
N THR A 124 0.99 -16.75 6.44
CA THR A 124 0.08 -15.74 7.01
C THR A 124 -0.60 -14.94 5.91
N TYR A 125 0.12 -14.58 4.86
CA TYR A 125 -0.42 -13.91 3.67
C TYR A 125 -1.44 -14.77 2.93
N LEU A 126 -1.16 -16.06 2.70
CA LEU A 126 -2.13 -16.95 2.06
C LEU A 126 -3.40 -17.12 2.91
N ALA A 127 -3.26 -17.32 4.22
CA ALA A 127 -4.41 -17.41 5.13
C ALA A 127 -5.20 -16.09 5.20
N LEU A 128 -4.51 -14.95 5.18
CA LEU A 128 -5.13 -13.62 5.08
C LEU A 128 -5.98 -13.51 3.80
N LEU A 129 -5.46 -13.89 2.64
CA LEU A 129 -6.20 -13.83 1.39
C LEU A 129 -7.43 -14.75 1.39
N ASP A 130 -7.29 -15.96 1.95
CA ASP A 130 -8.40 -16.90 2.10
C ASP A 130 -9.53 -16.31 2.95
N VAL A 131 -9.21 -15.70 4.10
CA VAL A 131 -10.21 -15.01 4.95
C VAL A 131 -10.90 -13.86 4.20
N LEU A 132 -10.19 -13.19 3.29
CA LEU A 132 -10.76 -12.12 2.47
C LEU A 132 -11.48 -12.63 1.21
N GLY A 133 -11.49 -13.94 0.95
CA GLY A 133 -12.05 -14.53 -0.27
C GLY A 133 -11.30 -14.13 -1.54
N LEU A 134 -10.00 -13.84 -1.41
CA LEU A 134 -9.12 -13.38 -2.48
C LEU A 134 -8.10 -14.45 -2.86
N THR A 135 -7.54 -14.33 -4.06
CA THR A 135 -6.47 -15.22 -4.53
C THR A 135 -5.33 -14.38 -5.10
N ALA A 136 -4.10 -14.75 -4.77
CA ALA A 136 -2.92 -14.07 -5.25
C ALA A 136 -2.83 -14.15 -6.79
N GLY A 137 -2.83 -13.00 -7.45
CA GLY A 137 -2.65 -12.94 -8.91
C GLY A 137 -3.85 -13.37 -9.73
N SER A 138 -5.05 -13.41 -9.15
CA SER A 138 -6.25 -13.49 -9.97
C SER A 138 -6.40 -12.22 -10.82
N ASP A 139 -6.99 -12.40 -11.99
CA ASP A 139 -7.11 -11.37 -13.02
C ASP A 139 -8.27 -10.43 -12.66
N ALA A 140 -8.05 -9.53 -11.71
CA ALA A 140 -8.99 -8.46 -11.41
C ALA A 140 -8.69 -7.28 -12.34
N GLY A 141 -9.14 -7.36 -13.59
CA GLY A 141 -8.86 -6.37 -14.65
C GLY A 141 -9.06 -4.90 -14.25
N ASP A 142 -9.90 -4.63 -13.24
CA ASP A 142 -10.23 -3.28 -12.76
C ASP A 142 -9.97 -3.04 -11.26
N TRP A 143 -9.05 -3.77 -10.61
CA TRP A 143 -8.79 -3.62 -9.16
C TRP A 143 -8.46 -2.18 -8.74
N HIS A 144 -7.80 -1.40 -9.60
CA HIS A 144 -7.56 0.03 -9.38
C HIS A 144 -8.85 0.85 -9.30
N ALA A 145 -9.85 0.57 -10.14
CA ALA A 145 -11.13 1.27 -10.10
C ALA A 145 -11.90 0.93 -8.82
N LEU A 146 -11.95 -0.35 -8.47
CA LEU A 146 -12.60 -0.84 -7.25
C LEU A 146 -12.01 -0.22 -5.98
N ILE A 147 -10.67 -0.14 -5.88
CA ILE A 147 -10.03 0.53 -4.74
C ILE A 147 -10.42 2.01 -4.67
N ARG A 148 -10.39 2.71 -5.81
CA ARG A 148 -10.71 4.15 -5.84
C ARG A 148 -12.15 4.42 -5.40
N GLU A 149 -13.08 3.54 -5.80
CA GLU A 149 -14.49 3.61 -5.39
C GLU A 149 -14.64 3.37 -3.88
N ARG A 150 -14.14 2.23 -3.38
CA ARG A 150 -14.22 1.86 -1.96
C ARG A 150 -13.58 2.88 -1.03
N LEU A 151 -12.43 3.43 -1.43
CA LEU A 151 -11.70 4.38 -0.59
C LEU A 151 -12.17 5.83 -0.75
N ARG A 152 -13.23 6.12 -1.53
CA ARG A 152 -13.70 7.49 -1.72
C ARG A 152 -13.95 8.24 -0.39
N PRO A 153 -14.65 7.68 0.61
CA PRO A 153 -14.84 8.36 1.90
C PRO A 153 -13.53 8.57 2.66
N PHE A 154 -12.69 7.54 2.70
CA PHE A 154 -11.37 7.57 3.34
C PHE A 154 -10.47 8.68 2.76
N ARG A 155 -10.45 8.84 1.45
CA ARG A 155 -9.63 9.85 0.77
C ARG A 155 -10.05 11.27 1.10
N HIS A 156 -11.35 11.51 1.24
CA HIS A 156 -11.85 12.80 1.69
C HIS A 156 -11.39 13.10 3.13
N ALA A 157 -11.36 12.09 4.00
CA ALA A 157 -10.85 12.24 5.37
C ALA A 157 -9.33 12.50 5.41
N VAL A 158 -8.54 11.76 4.62
CA VAL A 158 -7.07 11.93 4.56
C VAL A 158 -6.65 13.27 3.97
N SER A 159 -7.38 13.77 2.97
CA SER A 159 -7.05 15.04 2.30
C SER A 159 -7.35 16.27 3.16
N GLY A 160 -8.13 16.12 4.24
CA GLY A 160 -8.66 17.22 5.05
C GLY A 160 -9.59 18.17 4.26
N PRO A 161 -10.40 19.01 4.93
CA PRO A 161 -11.00 20.14 4.25
C PRO A 161 -9.87 21.05 3.76
N ALA A 162 -9.95 21.54 2.52
CA ALA A 162 -9.19 22.71 2.13
C ALA A 162 -9.55 23.81 3.15
N VAL A 163 -8.58 24.23 3.96
CA VAL A 163 -8.75 25.41 4.80
C VAL A 163 -9.04 26.54 3.82
N ALA A 164 -10.30 26.99 3.77
CA ALA A 164 -10.63 28.24 3.12
C ALA A 164 -9.90 29.32 3.92
N GLU A 165 -8.92 29.95 3.27
CA GLU A 165 -8.30 31.20 3.74
C GLU A 165 -9.36 32.29 3.96
#